data_AF-A0A316HN39-F1
#
_entry.id   AF-A0A316HN39-F1
#
_cell.length_a   1.000
_cell.length_b   1.000
_cell.length_c   1.000
_cell.angle_alpha   90.00
_cell.angle_beta   90.00
_cell.angle_gamma   90.00
#
_symmetry.space_group_name_H-M   'P 1'
#
loop_
_entity.id
_entity.type
_entity.pdbx_description
1 polymer ?
#
loop_
_entity_poly.entity_id
_entity_poly.type
_entity_poly.pdbx_seq_one_letter_code
_entity_poly.pdbx_strand_id
1 'polypeptide(L)'
;MTVSLCYRFTLGDRAWQIDLMTLSLNDWILLQEFSGRTRAQLLTGLEGEEAISLKVVWWAARRASGEDVTLDSDEMNPVWGADFTVQRIPHLSEAAEESPVTPAARSAAKKPAKK
;
A
#
# COMPACT_ATOMS: atom_id res chain seq x y z
N MET A 1 -21.31 -2.73 4.42
CA MET A 1 -20.15 -2.60 3.51
C MET A 1 -19.03 -1.98 4.31
N THR A 2 -17.93 -2.71 4.54
CA THR A 2 -16.76 -2.14 5.20
C THR A 2 -16.05 -1.25 4.18
N VAL A 3 -16.00 0.04 4.47
CA VAL A 3 -15.32 1.01 3.61
C VAL A 3 -13.82 0.78 3.80
N SER A 4 -13.16 0.15 2.82
CA SER A 4 -11.70 0.01 2.85
C SER A 4 -11.05 1.37 2.57
N LEU A 5 -10.10 1.78 3.41
CA LEU A 5 -9.28 2.97 3.22
C LEU A 5 -7.84 2.57 2.87
N CYS A 6 -7.71 1.57 1.99
CA CYS A 6 -6.42 1.14 1.47
C CYS A 6 -6.10 1.88 0.17
N TYR A 7 -4.89 2.43 0.11
CA TYR A 7 -4.38 3.19 -1.02
C TYR A 7 -3.09 2.58 -1.51
N ARG A 8 -2.93 2.51 -2.84
CA ARG A 8 -1.69 2.18 -3.53
C ARG A 8 -1.20 3.40 -4.28
N PHE A 9 0.02 3.81 -3.97
CA PHE A 9 0.76 4.85 -4.67
C PHE A 9 1.81 4.19 -5.56
N THR A 10 2.00 4.66 -6.78
CA THR A 10 3.06 4.19 -7.67
C THR A 10 3.90 5.36 -8.15
N LEU A 11 5.22 5.16 -8.22
CA LEU A 11 6.16 6.10 -8.85
C LEU A 11 7.14 5.30 -9.72
N GLY A 12 6.98 5.37 -11.04
CA GLY A 12 7.71 4.49 -11.96
C GLY A 12 7.48 3.01 -11.63
N ASP A 13 8.57 2.27 -11.39
CA ASP A 13 8.52 0.83 -11.06
C ASP A 13 8.25 0.55 -9.56
N ARG A 14 8.15 1.58 -8.72
CA ARG A 14 7.94 1.42 -7.28
C ARG A 14 6.48 1.59 -6.91
N ALA A 15 6.06 0.85 -5.89
CA ALA A 15 4.72 0.96 -5.34
C ALA A 15 4.75 0.92 -3.81
N TRP A 16 3.90 1.72 -3.19
CA TRP A 16 3.68 1.76 -1.75
C TRP A 16 2.21 1.58 -1.46
N GLN A 17 1.92 0.81 -0.43
CA GLN A 17 0.56 0.57 0.02
C GLN A 17 0.42 1.03 1.46
N ILE A 18 -0.74 1.61 1.77
CA ILE A 18 -1.08 2.01 3.13
C ILE A 18 -2.54 1.69 3.40
N ASP A 19 -2.80 1.15 4.59
CA ASP A 19 -4.15 1.09 5.15
C ASP A 19 -4.30 2.16 6.22
N LEU A 20 -5.15 3.14 5.95
CA LEU A 20 -5.39 4.25 6.88
C LEU A 20 -6.15 3.80 8.14
N MET A 21 -6.80 2.63 8.11
CA MET A 21 -7.48 2.08 9.28
C MET A 21 -6.51 1.46 10.29
N THR A 22 -5.30 1.08 9.87
CA THR A 22 -4.30 0.45 10.73
C THR A 22 -3.23 1.43 11.23
N LEU A 23 -3.27 2.68 10.78
CA LEU A 23 -2.36 3.71 11.27
C LEU A 23 -2.52 3.95 12.77
N SER A 24 -1.39 4.08 13.47
CA SER A 24 -1.40 4.40 14.89
C SER A 24 -1.90 5.82 15.12
N LEU A 25 -2.28 6.14 16.36
CA LEU A 25 -2.66 7.50 16.73
C LEU A 25 -1.53 8.50 16.48
N ASN A 26 -0.27 8.09 16.71
CA ASN A 26 0.90 8.94 16.48
C ASN A 26 1.10 9.22 14.99
N ASP A 27 0.87 8.24 14.12
CA ASP A 27 0.94 8.45 12.67
C ASP A 27 -0.12 9.46 12.22
N TRP A 28 -1.34 9.33 12.75
CA TRP A 28 -2.41 10.29 12.50
C TRP A 28 -2.09 11.69 13.02
N ILE A 29 -1.41 11.83 14.17
CA ILE A 29 -0.97 13.13 14.68
C ILE A 29 0.06 13.74 13.72
N LEU A 30 1.08 12.98 13.33
CA LEU A 30 2.10 13.45 12.38
C LEU A 30 1.47 13.92 11.06
N LEU A 31 0.55 13.14 10.49
CA LEU A 31 -0.15 13.53 9.26
C LEU A 31 -0.91 14.86 9.42
N GLN A 32 -1.56 15.08 10.56
CA GLN A 32 -2.30 16.32 10.83
C GLN A 32 -1.36 17.51 11.08
N GLU A 33 -0.25 17.31 11.78
CA GLU A 33 0.77 18.34 12.01
C GLU A 33 1.40 18.79 10.70
N PHE A 34 1.78 17.85 9.83
CA PHE A 34 2.41 18.18 8.54
C PHE A 34 1.44 18.85 7.56
N SER A 35 0.17 18.45 7.57
CA SER A 35 -0.82 19.00 6.63
C SER A 35 -1.55 20.23 7.15
N GLY A 36 -1.53 20.49 8.47
CA GLY A 36 -2.40 21.47 9.12
C GLY A 36 -3.89 21.12 9.04
N ARG A 37 -4.24 19.86 8.78
CA ARG A 37 -5.61 19.40 8.51
C ARG A 37 -6.04 18.36 9.51
N THR A 38 -7.34 18.27 9.76
CA THR A 38 -7.94 17.18 10.53
C THR A 38 -7.95 15.87 9.75
N ARG A 39 -8.10 14.74 10.46
CA ARG A 39 -8.32 13.42 9.83
C ARG A 39 -9.45 13.42 8.80
N ALA A 40 -10.58 14.05 9.10
CA ALA A 40 -11.72 14.09 8.18
C ALA A 40 -11.41 14.87 6.88
N GLN A 41 -10.67 15.98 6.99
CA GLN A 41 -10.23 16.76 5.83
C GLN A 41 -9.19 16.00 4.99
N LEU A 42 -8.28 15.26 5.63
CA LEU A 42 -7.33 14.41 4.90
C LEU A 42 -8.03 13.32 4.11
N LEU A 43 -8.99 12.62 4.72
CA LEU A 43 -9.77 11.57 4.04
C LEU A 43 -10.62 12.14 2.90
N THR A 44 -11.28 13.28 3.12
CA THR A 44 -12.07 13.95 2.08
C THR A 44 -11.17 14.41 0.93
N GLY A 45 -10.01 14.98 1.25
CA GLY A 45 -9.03 15.41 0.25
C GLY A 45 -8.43 14.24 -0.52
N LEU A 46 -8.23 13.06 0.09
CA LEU A 46 -7.81 11.86 -0.64
C LEU A 46 -8.84 11.42 -1.67
N GLU A 47 -10.13 11.36 -1.30
CA GLU A 47 -11.21 11.02 -2.23
C GLU A 47 -11.36 12.08 -3.34
N GLY A 48 -11.05 13.34 -3.04
CA GLY A 48 -11.01 14.45 -3.99
C GLY A 48 -9.67 14.62 -4.71
N GLU A 49 -8.74 13.67 -4.56
CA GLU A 49 -7.41 13.69 -5.18
C GLU A 49 -6.59 14.98 -4.90
N GLU A 50 -6.74 15.55 -3.72
CA GLU A 50 -6.09 16.79 -3.32
C GLU A 50 -4.61 16.60 -2.99
N ALA A 51 -3.76 17.45 -3.58
CA ALA A 51 -2.31 17.34 -3.53
C ALA A 51 -1.73 17.23 -2.11
N ILE A 52 -2.19 18.06 -1.16
CA ILE A 52 -1.69 18.01 0.22
C ILE A 52 -2.01 16.67 0.87
N SER A 53 -3.27 16.23 0.78
CA SER A 53 -3.72 14.96 1.36
C SER A 53 -2.95 13.77 0.78
N LEU A 54 -2.73 13.77 -0.52
CA LEU A 54 -1.99 12.71 -1.19
C LEU A 54 -0.52 12.71 -0.84
N LYS A 55 0.11 13.89 -0.80
CA LYS A 55 1.53 14.00 -0.46
C LYS A 55 1.81 13.48 0.95
N VAL A 56 1.02 13.88 1.95
CA VAL A 56 1.25 13.45 3.34
C VAL A 56 0.94 11.96 3.53
N VAL A 57 -0.09 11.44 2.86
CA VAL A 57 -0.45 10.02 2.97
C VAL A 57 0.52 9.13 2.22
N TRP A 58 1.00 9.56 1.04
CA TRP A 58 2.06 8.87 0.32
C TRP A 58 3.37 8.86 1.11
N TRP A 59 3.72 9.98 1.77
CA TRP A 59 4.85 10.03 2.69
C TRP A 59 4.72 8.98 3.82
N ALA A 60 3.54 8.88 4.43
CA ALA A 60 3.30 7.85 5.44
C ALA A 60 3.39 6.43 4.85
N ALA A 61 2.95 6.22 3.61
CA ALA A 61 3.08 4.91 2.93
C ALA A 61 4.54 4.51 2.71
N ARG A 62 5.41 5.46 2.32
CA ARG A 62 6.86 5.24 2.20
C ARG A 62 7.51 4.91 3.55
N ARG A 63 7.12 5.63 4.60
CA ARG A 63 7.60 5.32 5.96
C ARG A 63 7.15 3.95 6.46
N ALA A 64 5.91 3.56 6.17
CA ALA A 64 5.39 2.24 6.53
C ALA A 64 6.13 1.09 5.82
N SER A 65 6.69 1.32 4.62
CA SER A 65 7.57 0.36 3.94
C SER A 65 9.03 0.39 4.41
N GLY A 66 9.36 1.18 5.44
CA GLY A 66 10.70 1.29 6.00
C GLY A 66 11.62 2.29 5.28
N GLU A 67 11.09 3.15 4.41
CA GLU A 67 11.89 4.22 3.82
C GLU A 67 12.00 5.42 4.78
N ASP A 68 13.22 5.95 4.92
CA ASP A 68 13.48 7.18 5.66
C ASP A 68 13.51 8.36 4.69
N VAL A 69 12.34 8.97 4.49
CA VAL A 69 12.15 10.11 3.58
C VAL A 69 11.53 11.28 4.33
N THR A 70 12.02 12.48 4.08
CA THR A 70 11.43 13.71 4.61
C THR A 70 10.33 14.22 3.68
N LEU A 71 9.26 14.81 4.23
CA LEU A 71 8.12 15.27 3.44
C LEU A 71 8.49 16.36 2.42
N ASP A 72 9.51 17.15 2.72
CA ASP A 72 9.97 18.28 1.90
C ASP A 72 11.10 17.91 0.92
N SER A 73 11.48 16.64 0.83
CA SER A 73 12.51 16.21 -0.13
C SER A 73 12.02 16.32 -1.57
N ASP A 74 12.97 16.45 -2.51
CA ASP A 74 12.68 16.42 -3.95
C ASP A 74 12.00 15.11 -4.36
N GLU A 75 12.33 14.00 -3.70
CA GLU A 75 11.68 12.70 -3.92
C GLU A 75 10.19 12.70 -3.55
N MET A 76 9.74 13.66 -2.75
CA MET A 76 8.34 13.86 -2.36
C MET A 76 7.62 14.91 -3.22
N ASN A 77 8.19 15.29 -4.37
CA ASN A 77 7.60 16.23 -5.32
C ASN A 77 7.43 15.64 -6.74
N PRO A 78 6.71 14.52 -6.91
CA PRO A 78 6.55 13.89 -8.20
C PRO A 78 5.61 14.67 -9.11
N VAL A 79 5.78 14.50 -10.42
CA VAL A 79 4.85 15.03 -11.42
C VAL A 79 3.66 14.09 -11.54
N TRP A 80 2.47 14.64 -11.30
CA TRP A 80 1.21 13.90 -11.39
C TRP A 80 0.96 13.35 -12.80
N GLY A 81 0.53 12.08 -12.89
CA GLY A 81 0.02 11.47 -14.12
C GLY A 81 1.08 11.07 -15.16
N ALA A 82 2.33 11.51 -15.00
CA ALA A 82 3.46 11.01 -15.79
C ALA A 82 4.01 9.73 -15.14
N ASP A 83 4.56 9.88 -13.94
CA ASP A 83 5.23 8.78 -13.23
C ASP A 83 4.50 8.42 -11.93
N PHE A 84 3.67 9.33 -11.40
CA PHE A 84 2.95 9.16 -10.14
C PHE A 84 1.46 8.88 -10.34
N THR A 85 0.98 7.79 -9.74
CA THR A 85 -0.46 7.48 -9.69
C THR A 85 -0.89 7.06 -8.30
N VAL A 86 -2.16 7.29 -8.00
CA VAL A 86 -2.82 6.85 -6.77
C VAL A 86 -4.04 6.01 -7.14
N GLN A 87 -4.24 4.91 -6.43
CA GLN A 87 -5.41 4.06 -6.60
C GLN A 87 -5.92 3.62 -5.24
N ARG A 88 -7.24 3.74 -5.04
CA ARG A 88 -7.91 3.10 -3.92
C ARG A 88 -8.08 1.62 -4.22
N ILE A 89 -7.62 0.77 -3.32
CA ILE A 89 -7.66 -0.69 -3.48
C ILE A 89 -8.49 -1.34 -2.38
N PRO A 90 -9.05 -2.55 -2.59
CA PRO A 90 -9.71 -3.29 -1.54
C PRO A 90 -8.73 -3.59 -0.39
N HIS A 91 -9.24 -3.66 0.85
CA HIS A 91 -8.46 -4.13 1.98
C HIS A 91 -8.12 -5.59 1.74
N LEU A 92 -6.84 -5.87 1.53
CA LEU A 92 -6.33 -7.24 1.48
C LEU A 92 -6.31 -7.75 2.92
N SER A 93 -7.44 -8.30 3.37
CA SER A 93 -7.42 -9.23 4.50
C SER A 93 -6.45 -10.35 4.13
N GLU A 94 -5.44 -10.59 4.97
CA GLU A 94 -4.51 -11.71 4.88
C GLU A 94 -5.29 -13.02 4.68
N ALA A 95 -5.45 -13.45 3.43
CA ALA A 95 -5.99 -14.73 3.03
C ALA A 95 -5.24 -15.20 1.77
N ALA A 96 -3.91 -15.16 1.83
CA ALA A 96 -3.04 -15.76 0.82
C ALA A 96 -1.63 -16.10 1.36
N GLU A 97 -1.49 -16.42 2.64
CA GLU A 97 -0.33 -17.14 3.15
C GLU A 97 -0.73 -18.57 3.52
N GLU A 98 -1.07 -19.37 2.51
CA GLU A 98 -0.72 -20.79 2.58
C GLU A 98 0.53 -21.00 1.71
N SER A 99 1.62 -21.19 2.44
CA SER A 99 2.97 -21.49 2.00
C SER A 99 3.09 -22.71 1.05
N PRO A 100 4.25 -22.86 0.38
CA PRO A 100 4.36 -23.52 -0.93
C PRO A 100 4.41 -25.05 -0.83
N VAL A 101 3.63 -25.74 -1.68
CA VAL A 101 3.89 -27.15 -1.96
C VAL A 101 5.14 -27.28 -2.85
N THR A 102 6.24 -27.63 -2.20
CA THR A 102 7.53 -28.02 -2.79
C THR A 102 7.34 -29.25 -3.71
N PRO A 103 8.07 -29.37 -4.84
CA PRO A 103 7.75 -30.33 -5.90
C PRO A 103 8.17 -31.75 -5.54
N ALA A 104 7.21 -32.68 -5.45
CA ALA A 104 7.51 -34.10 -5.40
C ALA A 104 7.80 -34.63 -6.80
N ALA A 105 9.08 -34.76 -7.10
CA ALA A 105 9.59 -35.49 -8.24
C ALA A 105 9.06 -36.94 -8.27
N ARG A 106 8.58 -37.33 -9.46
CA ARG A 106 8.89 -38.61 -10.12
C ARG A 106 8.79 -39.87 -9.24
N SER A 107 7.67 -40.59 -9.35
CA SER A 107 7.72 -42.05 -9.27
C SER A 107 6.83 -42.69 -10.33
N ALA A 108 7.53 -43.43 -11.19
CA ALA A 108 7.04 -44.14 -12.34
C ALA A 108 5.87 -45.08 -12.01
N ALA A 109 4.83 -45.01 -12.83
CA ALA A 109 3.82 -46.04 -12.96
C ALA A 109 4.48 -47.35 -13.45
N LYS A 110 4.64 -48.33 -12.55
CA LYS A 110 4.81 -49.73 -12.93
C LYS A 110 3.43 -50.32 -13.25
N LYS A 111 3.20 -50.66 -14.52
CA LYS A 111 2.14 -51.57 -14.98
C LYS A 111 2.72 -53.00 -15.12
N PRO A 112 1.90 -54.06 -15.24
CA PRO A 112 1.71 -55.11 -14.23
C PRO A 112 2.41 -56.44 -14.57
N ALA A 113 2.45 -57.38 -13.62
CA ALA A 113 2.79 -58.77 -13.88
C ALA A 113 1.85 -59.76 -13.15
N LYS A 114 1.17 -60.57 -13.97
CA LYS A 114 0.68 -61.94 -13.78
C LYS A 114 -0.36 -62.27 -12.70
N LYS A 115 -1.51 -62.78 -13.16
CA LYS A 115 -1.73 -64.24 -13.16
C LYS A 115 -2.60 -64.67 -14.33
#